data_AF-A0A920JZC1-F1
#
_entry.id   AF-A0A920JZC1-F1
#
_cell.length_a   1.000
_cell.length_b   1.000
_cell.length_c   1.000
_cell.angle_alpha   90.00
_cell.angle_beta   90.00
_cell.angle_gamma   90.00
#
_symmetry.space_group_name_H-M   'P 1'
#
loop_
_entity.id
_entity.type
_entity.pdbx_description
1 polymer ?
#
loop_
_entity_poly.entity_id
_entity_poly.type
_entity_poly.pdbx_seq_one_letter_code
_entity_poly.pdbx_strand_id
1 'polypeptide(L)'
;MFIVSPKWVYLSNKKIESNKSLLIDRSIIADILVDNKIDRTYGKVPRIHYQNHLMVPTFSESYIDINDCDSQLKYSRKISNLFQNGVTKVQVVANDYKKILKYVPLPNINISNKITLDSSKCTYHVIRDMLKTIDFYKSDTSKVFSINLLNIMKF
;
A
#
# COMPACT_ATOMS: atom_id res chain seq x y z
N MET A 1 -13.89 15.60 -7.83
CA MET A 1 -13.14 15.52 -9.09
C MET A 1 -12.22 16.72 -9.23
N PHE A 2 -10.99 16.51 -9.69
CA PHE A 2 -10.01 17.56 -10.00
C PHE A 2 -9.05 17.09 -11.08
N ILE A 3 -8.33 18.02 -11.71
CA ILE A 3 -7.32 17.72 -12.72
C ILE A 3 -5.95 18.03 -12.17
N VAL A 4 -4.99 17.14 -12.44
CA VAL A 4 -3.58 17.38 -12.15
C VAL A 4 -2.78 17.45 -13.44
N SER A 5 -2.01 18.52 -13.60
CA SER A 5 -1.20 18.79 -14.79
C SER A 5 0.28 18.88 -14.45
N PRO A 6 0.96 17.72 -14.33
CA PRO A 6 2.40 17.69 -14.16
C PRO A 6 3.14 17.98 -15.47
N LYS A 7 4.45 18.23 -15.40
CA LYS A 7 5.29 18.34 -16.60
C LYS A 7 5.39 17.02 -17.33
N TRP A 8 5.48 15.93 -16.57
CA TRP A 8 5.59 14.58 -17.08
C TRP A 8 4.70 13.61 -16.33
N VAL A 9 4.24 12.59 -17.03
CA VAL A 9 3.51 11.47 -16.49
C VAL A 9 4.20 10.19 -16.95
N TYR A 10 4.46 9.29 -16.02
CA TYR A 10 4.92 7.93 -16.30
C TYR A 10 3.92 6.97 -15.69
N LEU A 11 2.98 6.43 -16.47
CA LEU A 11 2.01 5.45 -15.99
C LEU A 11 2.29 4.07 -16.61
N SER A 12 1.92 3.01 -15.88
CA SER A 12 1.94 1.61 -16.37
C SER A 12 3.32 1.06 -16.77
N ASN A 13 4.42 1.62 -16.26
CA ASN A 13 5.78 1.16 -16.55
C ASN A 13 6.17 1.10 -18.04
N LYS A 14 5.54 1.93 -18.89
CA LYS A 14 5.78 1.89 -20.35
C LYS A 14 6.72 2.99 -20.82
N LYS A 15 6.38 4.26 -20.59
CA LYS A 15 7.13 5.42 -21.09
C LYS A 15 6.78 6.70 -20.35
N ILE A 16 7.69 7.66 -20.36
CA ILE A 16 7.47 9.03 -19.88
C ILE A 16 6.79 9.84 -20.97
N GLU A 17 5.68 10.50 -20.64
CA GLU A 17 4.90 11.34 -21.56
C GLU A 17 4.80 12.76 -21.02
N SER A 18 4.91 13.76 -21.90
CA SER A 18 4.68 15.18 -21.60
C SER A 18 3.29 15.63 -22.09
N ASN A 19 2.83 16.81 -21.64
CA ASN A 19 1.56 17.42 -22.05
C ASN A 19 0.34 16.51 -21.79
N LYS A 20 0.43 15.73 -20.71
CA LYS A 20 -0.64 14.87 -20.21
C LYS A 20 -1.08 15.39 -18.85
N SER A 21 -2.38 15.40 -18.63
CA SER A 21 -2.99 15.68 -17.33
C SER A 21 -3.83 14.50 -16.88
N LEU A 22 -4.00 14.34 -15.58
CA LEU A 22 -4.79 13.26 -14.99
C LEU A 22 -6.09 13.82 -14.46
N LEU A 23 -7.22 13.30 -14.92
CA LEU A 23 -8.51 13.54 -14.30
C LEU A 23 -8.65 12.59 -13.12
N ILE A 24 -8.64 13.14 -11.91
CA ILE A 24 -8.85 12.38 -10.69
C ILE A 24 -10.32 12.54 -10.29
N ASP A 25 -11.06 11.44 -10.30
CA ASP A 25 -12.37 11.39 -9.71
C ASP A 25 -12.39 10.39 -8.55
N ARG A 26 -12.84 10.88 -7.39
CA ARG A 26 -12.74 10.15 -6.11
C ARG A 26 -11.31 9.63 -5.89
N SER A 27 -11.13 8.31 -5.90
CA SER A 27 -9.85 7.64 -5.63
C SER A 27 -9.26 6.95 -6.87
N ILE A 28 -9.71 7.30 -8.08
CA ILE A 28 -9.25 6.70 -9.33
C ILE A 28 -8.78 7.76 -10.33
N ILE A 29 -7.86 7.36 -11.21
CA ILE A 29 -7.57 8.10 -12.44
C ILE A 29 -8.70 7.78 -13.41
N ALA A 30 -9.62 8.73 -13.61
CA ALA A 30 -10.78 8.56 -14.47
C ALA A 30 -10.43 8.69 -15.95
N ASP A 31 -9.47 9.57 -16.28
CA ASP A 31 -8.99 9.75 -17.65
C ASP A 31 -7.57 10.36 -17.69
N ILE A 32 -6.88 10.16 -18.81
CA ILE A 32 -5.59 10.79 -19.14
C ILE A 32 -5.84 11.79 -20.27
N LEU A 33 -5.85 13.08 -19.91
CA LEU A 33 -6.24 14.17 -20.78
C LEU A 33 -5.04 14.78 -21.51
N VAL A 34 -5.31 15.30 -22.70
CA VAL A 34 -4.40 16.19 -23.44
C VAL A 34 -4.92 17.62 -23.28
N ASP A 35 -4.02 18.60 -23.14
CA ASP A 35 -4.36 19.98 -22.75
C ASP A 35 -5.51 20.59 -23.57
N ASN A 36 -5.52 20.39 -24.88
CA ASN A 36 -6.56 20.92 -25.77
C ASN A 36 -7.99 20.41 -25.50
N LYS A 37 -8.13 19.23 -24.86
CA LYS A 37 -9.43 18.67 -24.46
C LYS A 37 -9.89 19.19 -23.10
N ILE A 38 -8.95 19.61 -22.25
CA ILE A 38 -9.24 20.05 -20.87
C ILE A 38 -10.11 21.30 -20.91
N ASP A 39 -9.69 22.32 -21.66
CA ASP A 39 -10.36 23.61 -21.67
C ASP A 39 -11.76 23.52 -22.32
N ARG A 40 -11.93 22.60 -23.27
CA ARG A 40 -13.20 22.38 -23.99
C ARG A 40 -14.23 21.60 -23.17
N THR A 41 -13.80 20.55 -22.47
CA THR A 41 -14.72 19.59 -21.84
C THR A 41 -14.76 19.73 -20.31
N TYR A 42 -13.65 20.14 -19.69
CA TYR A 42 -13.46 20.16 -18.26
C TYR A 42 -13.11 21.55 -17.70
N GLY A 43 -13.39 22.64 -18.43
CA GLY A 43 -12.99 23.99 -18.04
C GLY A 43 -13.51 24.47 -16.67
N LYS A 44 -14.55 23.83 -16.11
CA LYS A 44 -15.08 24.11 -14.77
C LYS A 44 -14.46 23.26 -13.65
N VAL A 45 -13.64 22.26 -14.00
CA VAL A 45 -13.01 21.35 -13.03
C VAL A 45 -11.74 22.01 -12.50
N PRO A 46 -11.52 22.06 -11.17
CA PRO A 46 -10.30 22.61 -10.60
C PRO A 46 -9.05 21.92 -11.16
N ARG A 47 -8.09 22.72 -11.63
CA ARG A 47 -6.86 22.24 -12.26
C ARG A 47 -5.65 22.68 -11.43
N ILE A 48 -4.84 21.72 -11.01
CA ILE A 48 -3.61 21.95 -10.24
C ILE A 48 -2.41 21.72 -11.17
N HIS A 49 -1.54 22.72 -11.25
CA HIS A 49 -0.37 22.69 -12.12
C HIS A 49 0.90 22.33 -11.34
N TYR A 50 1.63 21.34 -11.83
CA TYR A 50 2.94 20.95 -11.31
C TYR A 50 4.00 21.03 -12.43
N GLN A 51 4.37 22.26 -12.77
CA GLN A 51 5.19 22.57 -13.95
C GLN A 51 6.59 21.95 -13.96
N ASN A 52 7.08 21.41 -12.85
CA ASN A 52 8.41 20.78 -12.74
C ASN A 52 8.37 19.38 -12.12
N HIS A 53 7.20 18.71 -12.10
CA HIS A 53 7.06 17.40 -11.47
C HIS A 53 6.83 16.29 -12.48
N LEU A 54 7.30 15.10 -12.12
CA LEU A 54 6.95 13.83 -12.74
C LEU A 54 5.91 13.12 -11.85
N MET A 55 4.77 12.76 -12.42
CA MET A 55 3.81 11.86 -11.76
C MET A 55 4.10 10.41 -12.13
N VAL A 56 4.24 9.57 -11.12
CA VAL A 56 4.50 8.12 -11.25
C VAL A 56 3.56 7.33 -10.33
N PRO A 57 3.22 6.07 -10.68
CA PRO A 57 2.66 5.13 -9.74
C PRO A 57 3.57 5.00 -8.51
N THR A 58 2.94 4.72 -7.39
CA THR A 58 3.65 4.51 -6.15
C THR A 58 4.49 3.23 -6.24
N PHE A 59 5.57 3.17 -5.47
CA PHE A 59 6.35 1.94 -5.37
C PHE A 59 5.48 0.82 -4.78
N SER A 60 5.48 -0.33 -5.47
CA SER A 60 4.43 -1.34 -5.35
C SER A 60 4.45 -2.08 -4.02
N GLU A 61 5.59 -2.16 -3.33
CA GLU A 61 5.72 -2.94 -2.11
C GLU A 61 6.97 -2.54 -1.32
N SER A 62 6.76 -1.82 -0.23
CA SER A 62 7.75 -1.72 0.84
C SER A 62 7.45 -2.74 1.92
N TYR A 63 8.48 -3.42 2.41
CA TYR A 63 8.39 -4.38 3.49
C TYR A 63 8.75 -3.71 4.83
N ILE A 64 7.96 -3.95 5.87
CA ILE A 64 8.34 -3.64 7.26
C ILE A 64 8.31 -4.93 8.09
N ASP A 65 9.47 -5.28 8.65
CA ASP A 65 9.54 -6.23 9.76
C ASP A 65 9.08 -5.55 11.04
N ILE A 66 7.97 -6.00 11.63
CA ILE A 66 7.50 -5.43 12.90
C ILE A 66 8.23 -6.03 14.10
N ASN A 67 9.06 -7.05 13.93
CA ASN A 67 9.92 -7.51 15.01
C ASN A 67 10.93 -6.44 15.43
N ASP A 68 11.28 -5.54 14.52
CA ASP A 68 12.13 -4.37 14.79
C ASP A 68 11.38 -3.23 15.51
N CYS A 69 10.07 -3.38 15.73
CA CYS A 69 9.23 -2.40 16.39
C CYS A 69 8.87 -2.88 17.79
N ASP A 70 9.38 -2.24 18.83
CA ASP A 70 9.04 -2.54 20.23
C ASP A 70 7.77 -1.79 20.71
N SER A 71 7.35 -0.76 19.98
CA SER A 71 6.31 0.18 20.40
C SER A 71 5.48 0.70 19.22
N GLN A 72 4.24 1.10 19.50
CA GLN A 72 3.35 1.74 18.50
C GLN A 72 4.00 3.01 17.93
N LEU A 73 4.76 3.76 18.75
CA LEU A 73 5.44 4.96 18.31
C LEU A 73 6.49 4.67 17.22
N LYS A 74 7.34 3.65 17.40
CA LYS A 74 8.31 3.26 16.37
C LYS A 74 7.63 2.76 15.11
N TYR A 75 6.58 1.96 15.25
CA TYR A 75 5.77 1.49 14.12
C TYR A 75 5.17 2.67 13.32
N SER A 76 4.46 3.58 13.98
CA SER A 76 3.84 4.74 13.34
C SER A 76 4.89 5.63 12.66
N ARG A 77 6.07 5.83 13.27
CA ARG A 77 7.17 6.59 12.64
C ARG A 77 7.67 5.92 11.35
N LYS A 78 7.90 4.60 11.35
CA LYS A 78 8.32 3.87 10.14
C LYS A 78 7.29 4.01 9.02
N ILE A 79 6.00 3.80 9.33
CA ILE A 79 4.92 3.92 8.34
C ILE A 79 4.81 5.36 7.80
N SER A 80 4.85 6.37 8.67
CA SER A 80 4.82 7.79 8.26
C SER A 80 6.00 8.16 7.35
N ASN A 81 7.20 7.67 7.66
CA ASN A 81 8.36 7.89 6.80
C ASN A 81 8.17 7.27 5.42
N LEU A 82 7.61 6.06 5.32
CA LEU A 82 7.28 5.46 4.02
C LEU A 82 6.25 6.29 3.26
N PHE A 83 5.20 6.76 3.93
CA PHE A 83 4.17 7.60 3.32
C PHE A 83 4.75 8.90 2.75
N GLN A 84 5.60 9.59 3.51
CA GLN A 84 6.27 10.81 3.08
C GLN A 84 7.17 10.61 1.85
N ASN A 85 7.65 9.37 1.64
CA ASN A 85 8.44 8.99 0.47
C ASN A 85 7.57 8.43 -0.68
N GLY A 86 6.25 8.63 -0.63
CA GLY A 86 5.33 8.27 -1.72
C GLY A 86 4.91 6.80 -1.74
N VAL A 87 5.19 6.03 -0.68
CA VAL A 87 4.72 4.64 -0.55
C VAL A 87 3.26 4.65 -0.09
N THR A 88 2.38 4.01 -0.85
CA THR A 88 0.95 3.89 -0.49
C THR A 88 0.50 2.47 -0.18
N LYS A 89 1.36 1.47 -0.43
CA LYS A 89 1.12 0.07 -0.08
C LYS A 89 2.31 -0.51 0.67
N VAL A 90 2.07 -1.12 1.82
CA VAL A 90 3.10 -1.71 2.69
C VAL A 90 2.71 -3.14 3.03
N GLN A 91 3.69 -4.05 3.01
CA GLN A 91 3.54 -5.37 3.60
C GLN A 91 4.22 -5.39 4.97
N VAL A 92 3.44 -5.60 6.01
CA VAL A 92 3.90 -5.78 7.39
C VAL A 92 4.14 -7.28 7.59
N VAL A 93 5.37 -7.70 7.88
CA VAL A 93 5.67 -9.09 8.22
C VAL A 93 5.98 -9.21 9.70
N ALA A 94 5.50 -10.31 10.29
CA ALA A 94 5.95 -10.78 11.57
C ALA A 94 6.21 -12.28 11.54
N ASN A 95 7.07 -12.74 12.45
CA ASN A 95 7.23 -14.15 12.76
C ASN A 95 6.28 -14.61 13.88
N ASP A 96 5.70 -13.67 14.62
CA ASP A 96 4.66 -13.88 15.62
C ASP A 96 3.39 -13.15 15.17
N TYR A 97 2.36 -13.93 14.83
CA TYR A 97 1.09 -13.40 14.35
C TYR A 97 0.38 -12.51 15.38
N LYS A 98 0.65 -12.68 16.68
CA LYS A 98 0.07 -11.85 17.73
C LYS A 98 0.63 -10.42 17.69
N LYS A 99 1.88 -10.24 17.25
CA LYS A 99 2.48 -8.90 17.10
C LYS A 99 1.79 -8.08 16.01
N ILE A 100 1.34 -8.73 14.93
CA ILE A 100 0.64 -8.04 13.84
C ILE A 100 -0.63 -7.37 14.35
N LEU A 101 -1.32 -8.02 15.29
CA LEU A 101 -2.56 -7.49 15.86
C LEU A 101 -2.35 -6.35 16.86
N LYS A 102 -1.13 -6.17 17.36
CA LYS A 102 -0.83 -5.16 18.38
C LYS A 102 -0.87 -3.74 17.82
N TYR A 103 -0.60 -3.58 16.52
CA TYR A 103 -0.42 -2.26 15.93
C TYR A 103 -1.64 -1.80 15.16
N VAL A 104 -2.04 -0.56 15.39
CA VAL A 104 -3.17 0.06 14.70
C VAL A 104 -2.70 0.53 13.32
N PRO A 105 -3.39 0.16 12.22
CA PRO A 105 -3.09 0.65 10.89
C PRO A 105 -3.34 2.16 10.77
N LEU A 106 -2.55 2.85 9.93
CA LEU A 106 -2.76 4.26 9.65
C LEU A 106 -3.73 4.44 8.46
N PRO A 107 -4.64 5.43 8.48
CA PRO A 107 -5.76 5.53 7.54
C PRO A 107 -5.39 5.82 6.08
N ASN A 108 -4.12 6.14 5.79
CA ASN A 108 -3.67 6.62 4.48
C ASN A 108 -2.71 5.68 3.74
N ILE A 109 -2.44 4.49 4.29
CA ILE A 109 -1.61 3.46 3.66
C ILE A 109 -2.40 2.16 3.60
N ASN A 110 -2.37 1.52 2.43
CA ASN A 110 -2.88 0.17 2.28
C ASN A 110 -1.88 -0.81 2.91
N ILE A 111 -2.28 -1.44 4.01
CA ILE A 111 -1.43 -2.38 4.76
C ILE A 111 -1.93 -3.80 4.52
N SER A 112 -1.05 -4.64 4.00
CA SER A 112 -1.24 -6.09 4.01
C SER A 112 -0.33 -6.71 5.06
N ASN A 113 -0.81 -7.76 5.72
CA ASN A 113 -0.07 -8.45 6.75
C ASN A 113 0.43 -9.79 6.22
N LYS A 114 1.65 -10.15 6.58
CA LYS A 114 2.26 -11.43 6.23
C LYS A 114 2.79 -12.09 7.49
N ILE A 115 2.30 -13.27 7.78
CA ILE A 115 2.75 -14.08 8.90
C ILE A 115 3.76 -15.08 8.35
N THR A 116 5.00 -15.03 8.82
CA THR A 116 6.04 -15.97 8.42
C THR A 116 6.33 -16.94 9.55
N LEU A 117 5.98 -18.22 9.38
CA LEU A 117 6.25 -19.26 10.37
C LEU A 117 7.36 -20.18 9.87
N ASP A 118 8.23 -20.62 10.78
CA ASP A 118 9.18 -21.70 10.53
C ASP A 118 8.51 -23.03 10.86
N SER A 119 8.11 -23.79 9.85
CA SER A 119 7.42 -25.07 10.01
C SER A 119 8.24 -26.08 10.80
N SER A 120 9.58 -26.01 10.77
CA SER A 120 10.42 -26.93 11.56
C SER A 120 10.32 -26.71 13.07
N LYS A 121 9.72 -25.60 13.51
CA LYS A 121 9.55 -25.22 14.92
C LYS A 121 8.08 -25.01 15.29
N CYS A 122 7.19 -25.02 14.31
CA CYS A 122 5.78 -24.75 14.51
C CYS A 122 5.05 -26.02 14.93
N THR A 123 4.17 -25.93 15.92
CA THR A 123 3.32 -27.06 16.33
C THR A 123 1.93 -26.94 15.73
N TYR A 124 1.20 -28.06 15.65
CA TYR A 124 -0.20 -28.08 15.24
C TYR A 124 -1.05 -27.05 16.03
N HIS A 125 -0.81 -26.91 17.34
CA HIS A 125 -1.53 -25.95 18.17
C HIS A 125 -1.28 -24.49 17.74
N VAL A 126 -0.03 -24.14 17.42
CA VAL A 126 0.32 -22.79 16.94
C VAL A 126 -0.38 -22.48 15.62
N ILE A 127 -0.38 -23.42 14.66
CA ILE A 127 -1.08 -23.24 13.38
C ILE A 127 -2.58 -23.08 13.60
N ARG A 128 -3.19 -23.96 14.42
CA ARG A 128 -4.63 -23.91 14.71
C ARG A 128 -5.04 -22.58 15.33
N ASP A 129 -4.27 -22.07 16.29
CA ASP A 129 -4.60 -20.83 16.98
C ASP A 129 -4.38 -19.60 16.08
N MET A 130 -3.37 -19.64 15.20
CA MET A 130 -3.21 -18.63 14.14
C MET A 130 -4.39 -18.65 13.17
N LEU A 131 -4.82 -19.82 12.69
CA LEU A 131 -5.94 -19.93 11.76
C LEU A 131 -7.25 -19.42 12.37
N LYS A 132 -7.53 -19.74 13.65
CA LYS A 132 -8.67 -19.15 14.38
C LYS A 132 -8.62 -17.63 14.42
N THR A 133 -7.43 -17.07 14.63
CA THR A 133 -7.21 -15.63 14.67
C THR A 133 -7.47 -14.98 13.31
N ILE A 134 -7.00 -15.60 12.23
CA ILE A 134 -7.26 -15.12 10.86
C ILE A 134 -8.75 -15.25 10.52
N ASP A 135 -9.38 -16.37 10.88
CA ASP A 135 -10.81 -16.63 10.63
C ASP A 135 -11.70 -15.60 11.33
N PHE A 136 -11.33 -15.14 12.54
CA PHE A 136 -12.00 -14.04 13.22
C PHE A 136 -12.02 -12.74 12.39
N TYR A 137 -10.95 -12.45 11.65
CA TYR A 137 -10.84 -11.25 10.82
C TYR A 137 -11.27 -11.45 9.37
N LYS A 138 -11.78 -12.63 8.96
CA LYS A 138 -12.13 -12.90 7.56
C LYS A 138 -13.17 -11.95 6.97
N SER A 139 -14.05 -11.42 7.82
CA SER A 139 -15.09 -10.46 7.42
C SER A 139 -14.60 -9.01 7.41
N ASP A 140 -13.42 -8.73 7.97
CA ASP A 140 -12.82 -7.41 7.99
C ASP A 140 -11.97 -7.20 6.72
N THR A 141 -12.58 -6.62 5.70
CA THR A 141 -11.92 -6.35 4.41
C THR A 141 -10.74 -5.38 4.50
N SER A 142 -10.58 -4.67 5.64
CA SER A 142 -9.41 -3.82 5.88
C SER A 142 -8.18 -4.63 6.32
N LYS A 143 -8.35 -5.91 6.67
CA LYS A 143 -7.29 -6.79 7.13
C LYS A 143 -7.03 -7.92 6.14
N VAL A 144 -5.99 -7.75 5.35
CA VAL A 144 -5.50 -8.80 4.45
C VAL A 144 -4.34 -9.54 5.12
N PHE A 145 -4.45 -10.86 5.22
CA PHE A 145 -3.38 -11.73 5.73
C PHE A 145 -2.85 -12.63 4.62
N SER A 146 -1.54 -12.84 4.63
CA SER A 146 -0.86 -13.88 3.86
C SER A 146 -0.02 -14.74 4.82
N ILE A 147 0.05 -16.03 4.56
CA ILE A 147 0.82 -16.97 5.39
C ILE A 147 2.00 -17.45 4.55
N ASN A 148 3.19 -17.40 5.14
CA ASN A 148 4.41 -17.93 4.56
C ASN A 148 4.97 -19.00 5.50
N LEU A 149 5.04 -20.25 5.03
CA LEU A 149 5.59 -21.37 5.78
C LEU A 149 6.99 -21.68 5.27
N LEU A 150 8.00 -21.34 6.06
CA LEU A 150 9.39 -21.70 5.79
C LEU A 150 9.63 -23.15 6.23
N ASN A 151 10.55 -23.85 5.56
CA ASN A 151 10.93 -25.22 5.90
C ASN A 151 9.76 -26.22 5.96
N ILE A 152 8.74 -26.05 5.11
CA ILE A 152 7.52 -26.89 5.13
C ILE A 152 7.81 -28.40 4.97
N MET A 153 8.90 -28.76 4.29
CA MET A 153 9.33 -30.15 4.16
C MET A 153 9.77 -30.80 5.49
N LYS A 154 9.97 -30.00 6.55
CA LYS A 154 10.39 -30.46 7.88
C LYS A 154 9.25 -30.41 8.91
N PHE A 155 8.00 -30.21 8.45
CA PHE A 155 6.82 -30.18 9.30
C PHE A 155 6.40 -31.58 9.75
#